data_AF-A0A3M9XN13-F1
#
_entry.id   AF-A0A3M9XN13-F1
#
_cell.length_a   1.000
_cell.length_b   1.000
_cell.length_c   1.000
_cell.angle_alpha   90.00
_cell.angle_beta   90.00
_cell.angle_gamma   90.00
#
_symmetry.space_group_name_H-M   'P 1'
#
loop_
_entity.id
_entity.type
_entity.pdbx_description
1 polymer ?
#
loop_
_entity_poly.entity_id
_entity_poly.type
_entity_poly.pdbx_seq_one_letter_code
_entity_poly.pdbx_strand_id
1 'polypeptide(L)'
;MPKTVRIMQSLYFALDSIGNGWAYALHKFKPERRYVWLQDDDATQFRKDLDSVEKKWPHEASDFILSRLWVDFEYGQISRPDAD
;
A
#
# COMPACT_ATOMS: atom_id res chain seq x y z
N MET A 1 -3.10 -0.65 21.41
CA MET A 1 -2.66 -1.02 20.04
C MET A 1 -2.59 0.24 19.20
N PRO A 2 -1.61 0.40 18.30
CA PRO A 2 -1.53 1.57 17.43
C PRO A 2 -2.79 1.70 16.57
N LYS A 3 -3.25 2.94 16.37
CA LYS A 3 -4.46 3.23 15.58
C LYS A 3 -4.23 2.83 14.12
N THR A 4 -5.19 2.10 13.54
CA THR A 4 -5.19 1.75 12.10
C THR A 4 -6.25 2.59 11.38
N VAL A 5 -5.89 3.16 10.23
CA VAL A 5 -6.77 3.98 9.39
C VAL A 5 -6.59 3.56 7.94
N ARG A 6 -7.70 3.23 7.26
CA ARG A 6 -7.71 3.04 5.82
C ARG A 6 -7.58 4.39 5.12
N ILE A 7 -6.49 4.59 4.40
CA ILE A 7 -6.19 5.85 3.71
C ILE A 7 -6.46 5.79 2.21
N MET A 8 -6.48 4.58 1.63
CA MET A 8 -6.92 4.37 0.25
C MET A 8 -7.66 3.04 0.12
N GLN A 9 -8.67 3.00 -0.75
CA GLN A 9 -9.40 1.78 -1.07
C GLN A 9 -9.90 1.81 -2.52
N SER A 10 -9.75 0.68 -3.20
CA SER A 10 -10.31 0.42 -4.52
C SER A 10 -10.94 -0.97 -4.58
N LEU A 11 -11.32 -1.41 -5.78
CA LEU A 11 -11.82 -2.76 -6.01
C LEU A 11 -10.73 -3.84 -5.83
N TYR A 12 -9.48 -3.52 -6.19
CA TYR A 12 -8.36 -4.47 -6.19
C TYR A 12 -7.41 -4.27 -5.02
N PHE A 13 -7.37 -3.08 -4.42
CA PHE A 13 -6.37 -2.74 -3.42
C PHE A 13 -6.97 -2.01 -2.22
N ALA A 14 -6.27 -2.06 -1.10
CA ALA A 14 -6.47 -1.15 0.02
C ALA A 14 -5.12 -0.82 0.67
N LEU A 15 -5.03 0.37 1.24
CA LEU A 15 -3.87 0.81 1.99
C LEU A 15 -4.31 1.28 3.38
N ASP A 16 -3.78 0.61 4.39
CA ASP A 16 -3.93 1.00 5.78
C ASP A 16 -2.66 1.66 6.29
N SER A 17 -2.82 2.73 7.06
CA SER A 17 -1.77 3.37 7.84
C SER A 17 -1.96 3.04 9.31
N ILE A 18 -0.90 2.57 9.95
CA ILE A 18 -0.87 2.15 11.34
C ILE A 18 0.04 3.11 12.11
N GLY A 19 -0.44 3.63 13.24
CA GLY A 19 0.34 4.54 14.09
C GLY A 19 0.73 5.84 13.39
N ASN A 20 -0.14 6.38 12.53
CA ASN A 20 0.11 7.58 11.72
C ASN A 20 1.35 7.48 10.81
N GLY A 21 1.50 6.34 10.13
CA GLY A 21 2.61 6.09 9.20
C GLY A 21 3.82 5.41 9.83
N TRP A 22 3.72 4.96 11.08
CA TRP A 22 4.71 4.05 11.68
C TRP A 22 4.81 2.72 10.91
N ALA A 23 3.68 2.22 10.41
CA ALA A 23 3.62 1.08 9.53
C ALA A 23 2.51 1.23 8.48
N TYR A 24 2.61 0.45 7.41
CA TYR A 24 1.62 0.35 6.34
C TYR A 24 1.29 -1.10 6.03
N ALA A 25 0.02 -1.35 5.71
CA ALA A 25 -0.43 -2.60 5.12
C ALA A 25 -1.02 -2.31 3.73
N LEU A 26 -0.35 -2.79 2.69
CA LEU A 26 -0.84 -2.71 1.31
C LEU A 26 -1.47 -4.05 0.93
N HIS A 27 -2.79 -4.06 0.79
CA HIS A 27 -3.58 -5.23 0.44
C HIS A 27 -3.89 -5.25 -1.06
N LYS A 28 -3.87 -6.44 -1.64
CA LYS A 28 -4.38 -6.77 -2.97
C LYS A 28 -5.43 -7.87 -2.84
N PHE A 29 -6.64 -7.63 -3.32
CA PHE A 29 -7.79 -8.52 -3.11
C PHE A 29 -8.04 -9.54 -4.23
N LYS A 30 -7.56 -9.27 -5.45
CA LYS A 30 -7.82 -10.10 -6.64
C LYS A 30 -6.58 -10.22 -7.55
N PRO A 31 -6.43 -11.28 -8.36
CA PRO A 31 -7.25 -12.51 -8.32
C PRO A 31 -7.06 -13.31 -7.02
N GLU A 32 -5.90 -13.20 -6.39
CA GLU A 32 -5.59 -13.80 -5.09
C GLU A 32 -5.40 -12.70 -4.04
N ARG A 33 -5.83 -12.99 -2.80
CA ARG A 33 -5.63 -12.10 -1.65
C ARG A 33 -4.18 -12.18 -1.18
N ARG A 34 -3.51 -11.05 -1.22
CA ARG A 34 -2.12 -10.88 -0.79
C ARG A 34 -1.97 -9.56 -0.08
N TYR A 35 -0.98 -9.47 0.79
CA TYR A 35 -0.64 -8.21 1.42
C TYR A 35 0.86 -8.06 1.65
N VAL A 36 1.27 -6.82 1.82
CA VAL A 36 2.61 -6.42 2.23
C VAL A 36 2.48 -5.68 3.55
N TRP A 37 3.27 -6.07 4.55
CA TRP A 37 3.42 -5.35 5.81
C TRP A 37 4.75 -4.63 5.79
N LEU A 38 4.72 -3.31 6.00
CA LEU A 38 5.87 -2.42 5.92
C LEU A 38 5.96 -1.64 7.24
N GLN A 39 7.11 -1.66 7.89
CA GLN A 39 7.35 -0.98 9.16
C GLN A 39 8.73 -0.33 9.18
N ASP A 40 8.97 0.56 10.14
CA ASP A 40 10.28 1.18 10.35
C ASP A 40 10.84 1.84 9.07
N ASP A 41 12.02 1.44 8.60
CA ASP A 41 12.65 2.00 7.39
C ASP A 41 11.84 1.70 6.11
N ASP A 42 11.20 0.53 6.03
CA ASP A 42 10.36 0.16 4.88
C ASP A 42 9.11 1.02 4.81
N ALA A 43 8.49 1.34 5.96
CA ALA A 43 7.36 2.26 6.01
C ALA A 43 7.76 3.68 5.58
N THR A 44 8.96 4.10 5.98
CA THR A 44 9.53 5.41 5.59
C THR A 44 9.80 5.47 4.08
N GLN A 45 10.37 4.42 3.49
CA GLN A 45 10.60 4.35 2.05
C GLN A 45 9.28 4.29 1.28
N PHE A 46 8.34 3.45 1.72
CA PHE A 46 7.01 3.35 1.12
C PHE A 46 6.28 4.69 1.10
N ARG A 47 6.38 5.49 2.17
CA ARG A 47 5.74 6.81 2.18
C ARG A 47 6.32 7.72 1.09
N LYS A 48 7.64 7.72 0.89
CA LYS A 48 8.30 8.51 -0.17
C LYS A 48 7.87 8.04 -1.56
N ASP A 49 7.75 6.74 -1.76
CA ASP A 49 7.30 6.16 -3.02
C ASP A 49 5.85 6.56 -3.32
N LEU A 50 4.97 6.43 -2.31
CA LEU A 50 3.57 6.89 -2.40
C LEU A 50 3.49 8.38 -2.74
N ASP A 51 4.22 9.23 -2.03
CA ASP A 51 4.27 10.69 -2.28
C ASP A 51 4.76 10.99 -3.71
N SER A 52 5.74 10.24 -4.21
CA SER A 52 6.28 10.39 -5.56
C SER A 52 5.23 10.05 -6.62
N VAL A 53 4.48 8.96 -6.44
CA VAL A 53 3.41 8.53 -7.34
C VAL A 53 2.24 9.51 -7.31
N GLU A 54 1.76 9.91 -6.12
CA GLU A 54 0.67 10.89 -5.97
C GLU A 54 1.03 12.23 -6.61
N LYS A 55 2.28 12.70 -6.44
CA LYS A 55 2.75 13.95 -7.05
C LYS A 55 2.82 13.87 -8.57
N LYS A 56 3.23 12.72 -9.12
CA LYS A 56 3.36 12.53 -10.57
C LYS A 56 1.99 12.38 -11.24
N TRP A 57 0.99 11.86 -10.52
CA TRP A 57 -0.35 11.58 -11.02
C TRP A 57 -1.45 12.07 -10.06
N PRO A 58 -1.60 13.39 -9.87
CA PRO A 58 -2.44 13.97 -8.81
C PRO A 58 -3.95 13.79 -9.01
N HIS A 59 -4.40 13.31 -10.16
CA HIS A 59 -5.82 13.14 -10.51
C HIS A 59 -6.20 11.68 -10.76
N GLU A 60 -5.26 10.75 -10.59
CA GLU A 60 -5.52 9.34 -10.81
C GLU A 60 -6.22 8.70 -9.61
N ALA A 61 -7.01 7.67 -9.87
CA ALA A 61 -7.73 6.94 -8.84
C ALA A 61 -6.78 6.10 -7.97
N SER A 62 -7.19 5.79 -6.74
CA SER A 62 -6.40 4.94 -5.82
C SER A 62 -5.99 3.60 -6.43
N ASP A 63 -6.81 3.01 -7.31
CA ASP A 63 -6.46 1.77 -7.99
C ASP A 63 -5.21 1.90 -8.87
N PHE A 64 -5.10 3.02 -9.60
CA PHE A 64 -3.93 3.33 -10.41
C PHE A 64 -2.70 3.57 -9.53
N ILE A 65 -2.84 4.39 -8.48
CA ILE A 65 -1.74 4.71 -7.55
C ILE A 65 -1.21 3.44 -6.88
N LEU A 66 -2.10 2.62 -6.30
CA LEU A 66 -1.72 1.42 -5.57
C LEU A 66 -1.23 0.30 -6.49
N SER A 67 -1.74 0.17 -7.71
CA SER A 67 -1.22 -0.80 -8.68
C SER A 67 0.20 -0.47 -9.15
N ARG A 68 0.53 0.83 -9.29
CA ARG A 68 1.91 1.28 -9.56
C ARG A 68 2.84 0.92 -8.42
N LEU A 69 2.46 1.18 -7.17
CA LEU A 69 3.26 0.75 -6.02
C LEU A 69 3.44 -0.78 -6.01
N TRP A 70 2.36 -1.52 -6.29
CA TRP A 70 2.40 -2.97 -6.29
C TRP A 70 3.33 -3.56 -7.37
N VAL A 71 3.28 -3.03 -8.60
CA VAL A 71 3.99 -3.60 -9.76
C VAL A 71 5.32 -2.89 -10.00
N ASP A 72 5.30 -1.57 -10.17
CA ASP A 72 6.46 -0.80 -10.63
C ASP A 72 7.49 -0.54 -9.53
N PHE A 73 7.04 -0.45 -8.28
CA PHE A 73 7.91 -0.36 -7.10
C PHE A 73 8.13 -1.72 -6.44
N GLU A 74 7.71 -2.80 -7.10
CA GLU A 74 8.01 -4.19 -6.74
C GLU A 74 7.51 -4.65 -5.35
N TYR A 75 6.69 -3.85 -4.65
CA TYR A 75 6.10 -4.27 -3.37
C TYR A 75 5.30 -5.58 -3.50
N GLY A 76 4.72 -5.85 -4.67
CA GLY A 76 4.04 -7.10 -4.96
C GLY A 76 4.95 -8.34 -4.91
N GLN A 77 6.26 -8.20 -5.13
CA GLN A 77 7.21 -9.32 -5.11
C GLN A 77 7.47 -9.82 -3.69
N ILE A 78 7.44 -8.93 -2.70
CA ILE A 78 7.61 -9.26 -1.27
C ILE A 78 6.28 -9.54 -0.56
N SER A 79 5.17 -9.50 -1.30
CA SER A 79 3.86 -9.78 -0.74
C SER A 79 3.71 -11.24 -0.32
N ARG A 80 2.94 -11.45 0.74
CA ARG A 80 2.57 -12.77 1.25
C ARG A 80 1.08 -13.03 1.05
N PRO A 81 0.64 -14.29 0.99
CA PRO A 81 -0.79 -14.61 1.03
C PRO A 81 -1.44 -13.96 2.24
N ASP A 82 -2.61 -13.35 2.03
CA ASP A 82 -3.44 -12.88 3.12
C ASP A 82 -4.13 -14.12 3.70
N ALA A 83 -3.83 -14.44 4.96
CA ALA A 83 -4.50 -15.55 5.63
C ALA A 83 -5.87 -15.02 6.07
N ASP A 84 -6.93 -15.53 5.45
CA ASP A 84 -8.31 -15.26 5.85
C ASP A 84 -8.55 -15.51 7.36
#